data_AF-A0A287D9D1-F1
#
_entry.id   AF-A0A287D9D1-F1
#
_cell.length_a   1.000
_cell.length_b   1.000
_cell.length_c   1.000
_cell.angle_alpha   90.00
_cell.angle_beta   90.00
_cell.angle_gamma   90.00
#
_symmetry.space_group_name_H-M   'P 1'
#
loop_
_entity.id
_entity.type
_entity.pdbx_description
1 polymer ?
#
loop_
_entity_poly.entity_id
_entity_poly.type
_entity_poly.pdbx_seq_one_letter_code
_entity_poly.pdbx_strand_id
1 'polypeptide(L)'
;MRRGGWRKRAENDGWEKWGGYMAAKVQKLEEQFRTDAALQKDGTSSTIFSGVAIYVNGYTDPSAEELRKLMMLHGGQYHVYYSRSKTTHIIATNLPNA
;
A
#
# COMPACT_ATOMS: atom_id res chain seq x y z
N MET A 1 -18.30 -37.17 40.63
CA MET A 1 -16.97 -36.66 40.21
C MET A 1 -16.86 -36.97 38.72
N ARG A 2 -16.61 -36.10 37.72
CA ARG A 2 -15.94 -34.79 37.57
C ARG A 2 -16.63 -34.09 36.36
N ARG A 3 -17.14 -32.87 36.47
CA ARG A 3 -16.53 -31.58 36.09
C ARG A 3 -15.89 -31.51 34.69
N GLY A 4 -16.41 -30.59 33.87
CA GLY A 4 -15.71 -29.93 32.76
C GLY A 4 -16.32 -30.25 31.40
N GLY A 5 -16.71 -29.30 30.56
CA GLY A 5 -16.52 -27.87 30.60
C GLY A 5 -17.09 -27.30 29.31
N TRP A 6 -17.61 -26.09 29.41
CA TRP A 6 -18.07 -25.29 28.30
C TRP A 6 -16.92 -25.17 27.30
N ARG A 7 -16.95 -25.93 26.21
CA ARG A 7 -16.18 -25.57 25.02
C ARG A 7 -16.90 -24.39 24.41
N LYS A 8 -16.57 -23.22 24.95
CA LYS A 8 -16.68 -21.92 24.28
C LYS A 8 -16.26 -22.18 22.84
N ARG A 9 -17.22 -22.13 21.92
CA ARG A 9 -16.96 -22.02 20.50
C ARG A 9 -16.12 -20.75 20.42
N ALA A 10 -14.80 -20.89 20.36
CA ALA A 10 -13.94 -19.82 19.89
C ALA A 10 -14.44 -19.62 18.47
N GLU A 11 -15.36 -18.66 18.32
CA GLU A 11 -15.59 -18.05 17.03
C GLU A 11 -14.21 -17.72 16.51
N ASN A 12 -13.95 -18.31 15.35
CA ASN A 12 -12.70 -18.25 14.64
C ASN A 12 -12.49 -16.76 14.30
N ASP A 13 -11.80 -16.04 15.17
CA ASP A 13 -11.30 -14.71 14.92
C ASP A 13 -10.39 -14.85 13.69
N GLY A 14 -10.93 -14.61 12.49
CA GLY A 14 -10.47 -15.06 11.17
C GLY A 14 -9.12 -14.54 10.67
N TRP A 15 -8.15 -14.42 11.56
CA TRP A 15 -6.80 -13.90 11.38
C TRP A 15 -5.71 -14.90 11.76
N GLU A 16 -6.04 -16.00 12.46
CA GLU A 16 -5.07 -16.95 13.00
C GLU A 16 -4.36 -17.82 11.95
N LYS A 17 -4.90 -17.94 10.72
CA LYS A 17 -4.18 -18.55 9.56
C LYS A 17 -3.35 -17.50 8.79
N TRP A 18 -2.53 -16.74 9.53
CA TRP A 18 -1.21 -16.23 9.13
C TRP A 18 -1.05 -15.64 7.71
N GLY A 19 -1.57 -14.43 7.49
CA GLY A 19 -1.27 -13.64 6.28
C GLY A 19 -2.26 -12.52 5.96
N GLY A 20 -3.45 -12.56 6.56
CA GLY A 20 -4.54 -11.61 6.25
C GLY A 20 -4.27 -10.17 6.68
N TYR A 21 -3.60 -9.95 7.83
CA TYR A 21 -3.38 -8.60 8.36
C TYR A 21 -2.62 -7.71 7.38
N MET A 22 -1.49 -8.17 6.85
CA MET A 22 -0.71 -7.38 5.92
C MET A 22 -1.45 -7.13 4.61
N ALA A 23 -2.19 -8.13 4.10
CA ALA A 23 -3.03 -7.95 2.92
C ALA A 23 -4.13 -6.90 3.16
N ALA A 24 -4.86 -6.99 4.27
CA ALA A 24 -5.90 -6.04 4.66
C ALA A 24 -5.33 -4.62 4.89
N LYS A 25 -4.14 -4.53 5.51
CA LYS A 25 -3.44 -3.26 5.73
C LYS A 25 -3.03 -2.62 4.40
N VAL A 26 -2.43 -3.39 3.49
CA VAL A 26 -2.05 -2.91 2.16
C VAL A 26 -3.29 -2.46 1.38
N GLN A 27 -4.36 -3.24 1.40
CA GLN A 27 -5.62 -2.88 0.74
C GLN A 27 -6.18 -1.56 1.29
N LYS A 28 -6.17 -1.37 2.62
CA LYS A 28 -6.61 -0.13 3.25
C LYS A 28 -5.76 1.07 2.82
N LEU A 29 -4.44 0.91 2.75
CA LEU A 29 -3.53 1.97 2.31
C LEU A 29 -3.75 2.33 0.83
N GLU A 30 -3.95 1.35 -0.04
CA GLU A 30 -4.30 1.55 -1.45
C GLU A 30 -5.63 2.32 -1.59
N GLU A 31 -6.63 1.98 -0.77
CA GLU A 31 -7.93 2.66 -0.77
C GLU A 31 -7.85 4.11 -0.27
N GLN A 32 -7.09 4.36 0.80
CA GLN A 32 -6.81 5.71 1.28
C GLN A 32 -6.14 6.56 0.20
N PHE A 33 -5.12 6.01 -0.47
CA PHE A 33 -4.46 6.70 -1.59
C PHE A 33 -5.44 7.06 -2.71
N ARG A 34 -6.32 6.13 -3.12
CA ARG A 34 -7.31 6.39 -4.18
C ARG A 34 -8.31 7.47 -3.78
N THR A 35 -8.76 7.46 -2.52
CA THR A 35 -9.67 8.47 -1.98
C THR A 35 -9.01 9.85 -2.00
N ASP A 36 -7.78 9.95 -1.49
CA ASP A 36 -7.01 11.20 -1.49
C ASP A 36 -6.77 11.72 -2.92
N ALA A 37 -6.41 10.84 -3.86
CA ALA A 37 -6.16 11.20 -5.25
C ALA A 37 -7.41 11.74 -5.95
N ALA A 38 -8.60 11.20 -5.65
CA ALA A 38 -9.85 11.69 -6.21
C ALA A 38 -10.18 13.12 -5.75
N LEU A 39 -9.78 13.50 -4.53
CA LEU A 39 -9.99 14.84 -3.97
C LEU A 39 -9.00 15.88 -4.52
N GLN A 40 -7.82 15.46 -4.99
CA GLN A 40 -6.76 16.37 -5.44
C GLN A 40 -6.79 16.72 -6.94
N LYS A 41 -7.70 16.12 -7.73
CA LYS A 41 -7.80 16.45 -9.16
C LYS A 41 -8.42 17.82 -9.37
N ASP A 42 -7.56 18.84 -9.42
CA ASP A 42 -7.88 20.09 -10.10
C ASP A 42 -7.72 19.91 -11.61
N GLY A 43 -8.42 20.71 -12.42
CA GLY A 43 -8.49 20.57 -13.88
C GLY A 43 -7.16 20.70 -14.63
N THR A 44 -6.04 20.85 -13.92
CA THR A 44 -4.66 20.90 -14.44
C THR A 44 -3.92 19.54 -14.37
N SER A 45 -4.53 18.52 -13.77
CA SER A 45 -3.96 17.17 -13.69
C SER A 45 -3.95 16.44 -15.05
N SER A 46 -2.80 15.87 -15.41
CA SER A 46 -2.64 14.97 -16.58
C SER A 46 -2.69 13.50 -16.16
N THR A 47 -2.69 12.57 -17.12
CA THR A 47 -2.66 11.12 -16.85
C THR A 47 -1.36 10.46 -17.29
N ILE A 48 -0.25 11.19 -17.25
CA ILE A 48 1.05 10.73 -17.75
C ILE A 48 1.57 9.48 -17.01
N PHE A 49 1.10 9.25 -15.78
CA PHE A 49 1.46 8.06 -14.99
C PHE A 49 0.36 7.00 -14.98
N SER A 50 -0.58 7.03 -15.94
CA SER A 50 -1.57 5.97 -16.08
C SER A 50 -0.90 4.61 -16.23
N GLY A 51 -1.27 3.66 -15.37
CA GLY A 51 -0.67 2.32 -15.33
C GLY A 51 0.72 2.24 -14.65
N VAL A 52 1.23 3.35 -14.09
CA VAL A 52 2.50 3.39 -13.37
C VAL A 52 2.25 3.30 -11.86
N ALA A 53 2.92 2.36 -11.20
CA ALA A 53 2.87 2.18 -9.76
C ALA A 53 4.29 2.16 -9.19
N ILE A 54 4.60 3.11 -8.30
CA ILE A 54 5.94 3.25 -7.72
C ILE A 54 6.01 2.74 -6.29
N TYR A 55 7.19 2.24 -5.92
CA TYR A 55 7.62 2.06 -4.54
C TYR A 55 8.91 2.85 -4.35
N VAL A 56 8.97 3.68 -3.30
CA VAL A 56 10.17 4.46 -2.98
C VAL A 56 11.00 3.69 -1.97
N ASN A 57 12.28 3.44 -2.29
CA ASN A 57 13.21 2.73 -1.42
C ASN A 57 14.32 3.67 -0.92
N GLY A 58 14.35 3.88 0.40
CA GLY A 58 15.35 4.72 1.05
C GLY A 58 15.13 6.22 0.81
N TYR A 59 16.23 6.97 0.93
CA TYR A 59 16.23 8.43 0.74
C TYR A 59 16.12 8.80 -0.75
N THR A 60 15.32 9.82 -1.02
CA THR A 60 15.09 10.40 -2.36
C THR A 60 14.95 11.92 -2.25
N ASP A 61 15.28 12.62 -3.34
CA ASP A 61 15.05 14.05 -3.53
C ASP A 61 14.41 14.26 -4.92
N PRO A 62 13.13 14.67 -5.03
CA PRO A 62 12.23 15.06 -3.95
C PRO A 62 11.82 13.89 -3.04
N SER A 63 11.23 14.21 -1.88
CA SER A 63 10.89 13.23 -0.85
C SER A 63 9.83 12.22 -1.29
N ALA A 64 9.76 11.08 -0.62
CA ALA A 64 8.76 10.04 -0.89
C ALA A 64 7.31 10.56 -0.82
N GLU A 65 7.03 11.52 0.07
CA GLU A 65 5.70 12.14 0.20
C GLU A 65 5.40 13.11 -0.96
N GLU A 66 6.41 13.82 -1.48
CA GLU A 66 6.24 14.64 -2.68
C GLU A 66 6.02 13.77 -3.92
N LEU A 67 6.79 12.69 -4.07
CA LEU A 67 6.57 11.69 -5.11
C LEU A 67 5.17 11.08 -5.01
N ARG A 68 4.70 10.76 -3.79
CA ARG A 68 3.32 10.30 -3.56
C ARG A 68 2.29 11.31 -4.09
N LYS A 69 2.45 12.60 -3.80
CA LYS A 69 1.56 13.67 -4.31
C LYS A 69 1.58 13.78 -5.83
N LEU A 70 2.76 13.75 -6.45
CA LEU A 70 2.89 13.77 -7.91
C LEU A 70 2.17 12.58 -8.56
N MET A 71 2.31 11.38 -7.97
CA MET A 71 1.60 10.19 -8.45
C MET A 71 0.08 10.33 -8.29
N MET A 72 -0.41 10.87 -7.17
CA MET A 72 -1.84 11.14 -6.97
C MET A 72 -2.38 12.09 -8.05
N LEU A 73 -1.68 13.20 -8.28
CA LEU A 73 -2.10 14.24 -9.22
C LEU A 73 -2.07 13.74 -10.67
N HIS A 74 -1.06 12.98 -11.07
CA HIS A 74 -0.82 12.64 -12.47
C HIS A 74 -1.30 11.24 -12.90
N GLY A 75 -2.22 10.66 -12.11
CA GLY A 75 -2.92 9.41 -12.46
C GLY A 75 -2.11 8.13 -12.23
N GLY A 76 -1.09 8.19 -11.38
CA GLY A 76 -0.27 7.05 -10.98
C GLY A 76 -0.71 6.42 -9.65
N GLN A 77 0.00 5.37 -9.24
CA GLN A 77 -0.18 4.68 -7.96
C GLN A 77 1.09 4.75 -7.10
N TYR A 78 0.89 4.80 -5.79
CA TYR A 78 1.98 4.76 -4.82
C TYR A 78 1.79 3.57 -3.87
N HIS A 79 2.80 2.72 -3.75
CA HIS A 79 2.80 1.61 -2.81
C HIS A 79 3.66 1.93 -1.59
N VAL A 80 3.06 1.82 -0.40
CA VAL A 80 3.79 1.93 0.88
C VAL A 80 4.68 0.69 1.11
N TYR A 81 4.24 -0.47 0.63
CA TYR A 81 4.99 -1.73 0.73
C TYR A 81 5.28 -2.25 -0.67
N TYR A 82 6.51 -2.72 -0.89
CA TYR A 82 6.90 -3.31 -2.15
C TYR A 82 6.04 -4.55 -2.48
N SER A 83 5.53 -4.58 -3.70
CA SER A 83 4.87 -5.74 -4.29
C SER A 83 5.47 -6.05 -5.64
N ARG A 84 6.02 -7.26 -5.81
CA ARG A 84 6.62 -7.73 -7.07
C ARG A 84 5.63 -7.79 -8.23
N SER A 85 4.36 -8.06 -7.95
CA SER A 85 3.33 -8.23 -8.98
C SER A 85 2.59 -6.94 -9.32
N LYS A 86 2.55 -5.97 -8.39
CA LYS A 86 1.82 -4.70 -8.59
C LYS A 86 2.74 -3.52 -8.88
N THR A 87 3.92 -3.46 -8.28
CA THR A 87 4.85 -2.32 -8.43
C THR A 87 5.50 -2.41 -9.80
N THR A 88 5.42 -1.33 -10.58
CA THR A 88 6.03 -1.29 -11.91
C THR A 88 7.43 -0.70 -11.87
N HIS A 89 7.70 0.24 -10.96
CA HIS A 89 9.00 0.90 -10.83
C HIS A 89 9.40 1.07 -9.36
N ILE A 90 10.71 0.94 -9.08
CA ILE A 90 11.29 1.27 -7.78
C ILE A 90 12.06 2.57 -7.96
N ILE A 91 11.77 3.57 -7.13
CA ILE A 91 12.48 4.84 -7.09
C ILE A 91 13.46 4.81 -5.92
N ALA A 92 14.75 5.00 -6.20
CA ALA A 92 15.80 4.97 -5.19
C ALA A 92 16.98 5.83 -5.64
N THR A 93 17.70 6.43 -4.68
CA THR A 93 18.95 7.17 -4.96
C THR A 93 20.19 6.30 -4.82
N ASN A 94 20.17 5.34 -3.90
CA ASN A 94 21.28 4.44 -3.64
C ASN A 94 20.75 3.03 -3.35
N LEU A 95 21.41 2.04 -3.93
CA LEU A 95 21.15 0.62 -3.68
C LEU A 95 22.50 -0.07 -3.39
N PRO A 96 22.51 -1.12 -2.54
CA PRO A 96 23.71 -1.89 -2.32
C PRO A 96 24.16 -2.55 -3.62
N ASN A 97 25.49 -2.64 -3.80
CA ASN A 97 26.07 -3.46 -4.86
C ASN A 97 25.82 -4.95 -4.56
N ALA A 98 25.77 -5.76 -5.62
CA ALA A 98 25.62 -7.21 -5.54
C ALA A 98 26.83 -7.89 -4.87
#